data_AF-A0A7Y1UGZ8-F1
#
_entry.id   AF-A0A7Y1UGZ8-F1
#
_cell.length_a   1.000
_cell.length_b   1.000
_cell.length_c   1.000
_cell.angle_alpha   90.00
_cell.angle_beta   90.00
_cell.angle_gamma   90.00
#
_symmetry.space_group_name_H-M   'P 1'
#
loop_
_entity.id
_entity.type
_entity.pdbx_description
1 polymer ?
#
loop_
_entity_poly.entity_id
_entity_poly.type
_entity_poly.pdbx_seq_one_letter_code
_entity_poly.pdbx_strand_id
1 'polypeptide(L)'
;MSLKTSAPARKWVDTSAEVAPAVLGVAAGIFLGDLMHRGARRPVALALAAVGIAAVAPTLLEAVKDRVAGPNTRRGSQRTLRTIREASGAPTREIDYVEEELGEMYVG
;
A
#
# COMPACT_ATOMS: atom_id res chain seq x y z
N MET A 1 -3.28 -20.34 -6.63
CA MET A 1 -4.12 -19.12 -6.59
C MET A 1 -5.30 -19.41 -5.67
N SER A 2 -5.19 -19.04 -4.38
CA SER A 2 -6.15 -19.43 -3.34
C SER A 2 -7.29 -18.42 -3.28
N LEU A 3 -8.48 -18.83 -3.72
CA LEU A 3 -9.71 -18.04 -3.63
C LEU A 3 -10.16 -18.00 -2.16
N LYS A 4 -9.77 -16.94 -1.44
CA LYS A 4 -10.35 -16.61 -0.14
C LYS A 4 -11.81 -16.18 -0.33
N THR A 5 -12.72 -17.15 -0.33
CA THR A 5 -14.14 -16.89 -0.06
C THR A 5 -14.24 -16.33 1.36
N SER A 6 -14.53 -15.03 1.48
CA SER A 6 -14.77 -14.36 2.75
C SER A 6 -16.24 -14.54 3.14
N ALA A 7 -16.51 -15.47 4.06
CA ALA A 7 -17.79 -15.51 4.74
C ALA A 7 -17.96 -14.20 5.55
N PRO A 8 -19.13 -13.54 5.51
CA PRO A 8 -19.33 -12.20 6.09
C PRO A 8 -19.02 -12.17 7.58
N ALA A 9 -19.26 -13.24 8.32
CA ALA A 9 -18.98 -13.35 9.76
C ALA A 9 -17.49 -13.20 10.10
N ARG A 10 -16.57 -13.79 9.31
CA ARG A 10 -15.12 -13.71 9.57
C ARG A 10 -14.58 -12.28 9.41
N LYS A 11 -15.13 -11.52 8.46
CA LYS A 11 -14.73 -10.14 8.19
C LYS A 11 -14.90 -9.25 9.44
N TRP A 12 -15.97 -9.41 10.22
CA TRP A 12 -16.18 -8.61 11.43
C TRP A 12 -15.21 -8.96 12.55
N VAL A 13 -14.85 -10.23 12.69
CA VAL A 13 -13.89 -10.67 13.71
C VAL A 13 -12.48 -10.20 13.33
N ASP A 14 -12.11 -10.31 12.05
CA ASP A 14 -10.82 -9.85 11.53
C ASP A 14 -10.70 -8.32 11.66
N THR A 15 -11.73 -7.56 11.27
CA THR A 15 -11.76 -6.10 11.45
C THR A 15 -11.72 -5.70 12.93
N SER A 16 -12.37 -6.47 13.81
CA SER A 16 -12.35 -6.20 15.26
C SER A 16 -10.97 -6.46 15.86
N ALA A 17 -10.28 -7.52 15.42
CA ALA A 17 -8.93 -7.85 15.85
C ALA A 17 -7.90 -6.81 15.38
N GLU A 18 -8.10 -6.22 14.19
CA GLU A 18 -7.24 -5.17 13.64
C GLU A 18 -7.43 -3.82 14.35
N VAL A 19 -8.65 -3.51 14.79
CA VAL A 19 -8.98 -2.23 15.45
C VAL A 19 -8.71 -2.26 16.96
N ALA A 20 -8.64 -3.46 17.56
CA ALA A 20 -8.42 -3.63 19.00
C ALA A 20 -7.18 -2.87 19.56
N PRO A 21 -5.99 -2.91 18.92
CA PRO A 21 -4.82 -2.19 19.42
C PRO A 21 -5.00 -0.67 19.38
N ALA A 22 -5.70 -0.15 18.36
CA ALA A 22 -5.97 1.28 18.23
C ALA A 22 -6.92 1.76 19.33
N VAL A 23 -8.00 1.02 19.59
CA VAL A 23 -8.96 1.34 20.65
C VAL A 23 -8.31 1.26 22.02
N LEU A 24 -7.49 0.23 22.28
CA LEU A 24 -6.71 0.12 23.51
C LEU A 24 -5.73 1.29 23.68
N GLY A 25 -5.03 1.68 22.61
CA GLY A 25 -4.12 2.82 22.64
C GLY A 25 -4.83 4.14 22.95
N VAL A 26 -6.01 4.37 22.36
CA VAL A 26 -6.83 5.56 22.65
C VAL A 26 -7.30 5.57 24.10
N ALA A 27 -7.82 4.44 24.59
CA ALA A 27 -8.28 4.33 25.98
C ALA A 27 -7.12 4.54 26.97
N ALA A 28 -5.96 3.95 26.72
CA ALA A 28 -4.75 4.15 27.53
C ALA A 28 -4.29 5.62 27.51
N GLY A 29 -4.37 6.29 26.35
CA GLY A 29 -4.05 7.71 26.22
C GLY A 29 -4.99 8.62 27.02
N ILE A 30 -6.30 8.36 26.97
CA ILE A 30 -7.31 9.11 27.74
C ILE A 30 -7.10 8.88 29.23
N PHE A 31 -6.89 7.64 29.66
CA PHE A 31 -6.64 7.29 31.07
C PHE A 31 -5.36 7.96 31.60
N LEU A 32 -4.27 7.89 30.82
CA LEU A 32 -3.02 8.58 31.16
C LEU A 32 -3.23 10.09 31.27
N GLY A 33 -3.98 10.69 30.35
CA GLY A 33 -4.30 12.12 30.37
C GLY A 33 -5.12 12.57 31.58
N ASP A 34 -6.00 11.70 32.09
CA ASP A 34 -6.81 12.00 33.27
C ASP A 34 -5.99 11.95 34.58
N LEU A 35 -5.03 11.02 34.66
CA LEU A 35 -4.08 10.92 35.79
C LEU A 35 -3.15 12.13 35.92
N MET A 36 -2.96 12.92 34.86
CA MET A 36 -2.02 14.04 34.87
C MET A 36 -2.53 15.24 35.68
N HIS A 37 -1.65 15.79 36.52
CA HIS A 37 -1.90 17.03 37.24
C HIS A 37 -2.09 18.21 36.27
N ARG A 38 -2.94 19.19 36.62
CA ARG A 38 -3.40 20.24 35.68
C ARG A 38 -2.25 21.05 35.04
N GLY A 39 -1.11 21.16 35.72
CA GLY A 39 0.11 21.79 35.20
C GLY A 39 0.89 20.96 34.17
N ALA A 40 0.81 19.63 34.22
CA ALA A 40 1.57 18.74 33.34
C ALA A 40 0.80 18.31 32.07
N ARG A 41 -0.53 18.49 32.05
CA ARG A 41 -1.41 18.09 30.93
C ARG A 41 -0.99 18.68 29.58
N ARG A 42 -0.67 19.98 29.55
CA ARG A 42 -0.33 20.70 28.29
C ARG A 42 0.98 20.24 27.64
N PRO A 43 2.13 20.21 28.35
CA PRO A 43 3.39 19.81 27.73
C PRO A 43 3.39 18.32 27.32
N VAL A 44 2.78 17.45 28.12
CA VAL A 44 2.74 16.01 27.79
C VAL A 44 1.76 15.71 26.65
N ALA A 45 0.62 16.40 26.58
CA ALA A 45 -0.27 16.28 25.42
C ALA A 45 0.43 16.72 24.12
N LEU A 46 1.20 17.82 24.16
CA LEU A 46 1.96 18.28 23.00
C LEU A 46 3.06 17.29 22.60
N ALA A 47 3.80 16.74 23.56
CA ALA A 47 4.82 15.73 23.28
C ALA A 47 4.22 14.45 22.69
N LEU A 48 3.13 13.93 23.28
CA LEU A 48 2.42 12.76 22.76
C LEU A 48 1.84 13.01 21.37
N ALA A 49 1.28 14.20 21.12
CA ALA A 49 0.80 14.56 19.80
C ALA A 49 1.93 14.61 18.77
N ALA A 50 3.07 15.22 19.12
CA ALA A 50 4.23 15.28 18.24
C ALA A 50 4.79 13.89 17.93
N VAL A 51 4.90 13.03 18.94
CA VAL A 51 5.33 11.63 18.78
C VAL A 51 4.33 10.85 17.92
N GLY A 52 3.03 11.03 18.15
CA GLY A 52 1.98 10.40 17.35
C GLY A 52 2.05 10.81 15.87
N ILE A 53 2.20 12.11 15.60
CA ILE A 53 2.36 12.63 14.23
C ILE A 53 3.64 12.07 13.59
N ALA A 54 4.75 12.05 14.32
CA ALA A 54 6.02 11.52 13.83
C ALA A 54 5.93 10.01 13.51
N ALA A 55 5.21 9.24 14.31
CA ALA A 55 5.03 7.80 14.10
C ALA A 55 4.19 7.48 12.85
N VAL A 56 3.26 8.36 12.46
CA VAL A 56 2.42 8.19 11.25
C VAL A 56 3.10 8.75 9.99
N ALA A 57 4.15 9.55 10.13
CA ALA A 57 4.86 10.15 9.01
C ALA A 57 5.33 9.14 7.92
N PRO A 58 5.95 7.99 8.22
CA PRO A 58 6.42 7.07 7.18
C PRO A 58 5.27 6.45 6.37
N THR A 59 4.16 6.09 7.02
CA THR A 59 3.01 5.49 6.32
C THR A 59 2.29 6.49 5.42
N LEU A 60 2.20 7.75 5.85
CA LEU A 60 1.69 8.84 5.01
C LEU A 60 2.57 9.07 3.78
N LEU A 61 3.90 9.04 3.95
CA LEU A 61 4.83 9.21 2.82
C LEU A 61 4.70 8.09 1.79
N GLU A 62 4.56 6.84 2.23
CA GLU A 62 4.34 5.70 1.34
C GLU A 62 2.99 5.82 0.62
N ALA A 63 1.91 6.15 1.34
CA ALA A 63 0.59 6.34 0.74
C ALA A 63 0.56 7.47 -0.31
N VAL A 64 1.24 8.59 -0.02
CA VAL A 64 1.36 9.71 -0.99
C VAL A 64 2.23 9.31 -2.17
N LYS A 65 3.35 8.61 -1.95
CA LYS A 65 4.20 8.09 -3.02
C LYS A 65 3.44 7.11 -3.92
N ASP A 66 2.68 6.19 -3.36
CA ASP A 66 1.85 5.27 -4.14
C ASP A 66 0.71 5.99 -4.87
N ARG A 67 0.19 7.09 -4.31
CA ARG A 67 -0.82 7.90 -4.99
C ARG A 67 -0.26 8.65 -6.20
N VAL A 68 0.97 9.18 -6.11
CA VAL A 68 1.58 10.05 -7.14
C VAL A 68 2.46 9.29 -8.12
N ALA A 69 3.12 8.23 -7.68
CA ALA A 69 4.08 7.44 -8.45
C ALA A 69 3.79 5.93 -8.43
N GLY A 70 2.66 5.51 -7.88
CA GLY A 70 2.30 4.10 -7.79
C GLY A 70 2.08 3.42 -9.15
N PRO A 71 1.94 2.08 -9.14
CA PRO A 71 1.90 1.25 -10.35
C PRO A 71 0.72 1.54 -11.28
N ASN A 72 -0.36 2.14 -10.77
CA ASN A 72 -1.51 2.57 -11.58
C ASN A 72 -1.31 3.92 -12.29
N THR A 73 -0.18 4.59 -12.08
CA THR A 73 0.17 5.80 -12.82
C THR A 73 0.82 5.43 -14.16
N ARG A 74 0.67 6.26 -15.20
CA ARG A 74 1.24 6.01 -16.54
C ARG A 74 2.76 5.76 -16.50
N ARG A 75 3.47 6.37 -15.54
CA ARG A 75 4.91 6.16 -15.28
C ARG A 75 5.20 4.88 -14.49
N GLY A 76 4.37 4.53 -13.51
CA GLY A 76 4.51 3.31 -12.71
C GLY A 76 4.26 2.03 -13.52
N SER A 77 3.23 2.03 -14.37
CA SER A 77 2.92 0.92 -15.28
C SER A 77 4.06 0.64 -16.25
N GLN A 78 4.67 1.68 -16.83
CA GLN A 78 5.84 1.52 -17.70
C GLN A 78 7.06 0.96 -16.94
N ARG A 79 7.26 1.35 -15.68
CA ARG A 79 8.35 0.81 -14.84
C ARG A 79 8.12 -0.67 -14.51
N THR A 80 6.90 -1.07 -14.14
CA THR A 80 6.53 -2.47 -13.91
C THR A 80 6.65 -3.32 -15.17
N LEU A 81 6.16 -2.84 -16.32
CA LEU A 81 6.31 -3.53 -17.60
C LEU A 81 7.78 -3.66 -18.02
N ARG A 82 8.60 -2.64 -17.74
CA ARG A 82 10.05 -2.69 -17.98
C ARG A 82 10.75 -3.70 -17.08
N THR A 83 10.42 -3.75 -15.79
CA THR A 83 10.98 -4.76 -14.86
C THR A 83 10.56 -6.17 -15.23
N ILE A 84 9.31 -6.39 -15.65
CA ILE A 84 8.85 -7.69 -16.16
C ILE A 84 9.62 -8.05 -17.44
N ARG A 85 9.79 -7.09 -18.37
CA ARG A 85 10.51 -7.30 -19.64
C ARG A 85 11.99 -7.62 -19.45
N GLU A 86 12.67 -6.92 -18.53
CA GLU A 86 14.06 -7.17 -18.16
C GLU A 86 14.20 -8.52 -17.43
N ALA A 87 13.28 -8.87 -16.53
CA ALA A 87 13.28 -10.16 -15.83
C ALA A 87 12.91 -11.36 -16.74
N SER A 88 12.11 -11.14 -17.77
CA SER A 88 11.70 -12.19 -18.72
C SER A 88 12.74 -12.42 -19.83
N GLY A 89 13.83 -11.65 -19.88
CA GLY A 89 14.84 -11.74 -20.94
C GLY A 89 14.26 -11.53 -22.34
N ALA A 90 13.13 -10.82 -22.45
CA ALA A 90 12.40 -10.71 -23.71
C ALA A 90 13.15 -9.75 -24.65
N PRO A 91 13.56 -10.18 -25.86
CA PRO A 91 14.21 -9.30 -26.81
C PRO A 91 13.29 -8.15 -27.19
N THR A 92 13.86 -6.98 -27.47
CA THR A 92 13.17 -5.87 -28.15
C THR A 92 12.76 -6.35 -29.54
N ARG A 93 11.57 -6.95 -29.65
CA ARG A 93 10.91 -7.12 -30.93
C ARG A 93 10.52 -5.73 -31.43
N GLU A 94 11.39 -5.15 -32.25
CA GLU A 94 10.92 -4.35 -33.37
C GLU A 94 9.97 -5.25 -34.16
N ILE A 95 8.70 -4.87 -34.17
CA ILE A 95 7.68 -5.55 -34.97
C ILE A 95 7.98 -5.11 -36.40
N ASP A 96 8.86 -5.82 -37.09
CA ASP A 96 9.15 -5.53 -38.50
C ASP A 96 9.14 -6.76 -39.43
N TYR A 97 9.02 -7.99 -38.91
CA TYR A 97 9.03 -9.18 -39.78
C TYR A 97 8.11 -10.28 -39.25
N VAL A 98 6.79 -10.11 -39.37
CA VAL A 98 5.83 -11.23 -39.29
C VAL A 98 4.83 -11.21 -40.45
N GLU A 99 5.03 -10.34 -41.44
CA GLU A 99 4.20 -10.35 -42.66
C GLU A 99 4.72 -11.39 -43.68
N GLU A 100 6.04 -11.64 -43.72
CA GLU A 100 6.62 -12.55 -44.72
C GLU A 100 6.36 -14.05 -44.44
N GLU A 101 6.28 -14.48 -43.18
CA GLU A 101 6.17 -15.92 -42.86
C GLU A 101 4.71 -16.43 -42.86
N LEU A 102 3.71 -15.54 -42.75
CA LEU A 102 2.29 -15.91 -42.90
C LEU A 102 1.81 -15.86 -44.35
N GLY A 103 2.48 -15.12 -45.24
CA GLY A 103 2.12 -15.06 -46.66
C GLY A 103 2.38 -16.38 -47.41
N GLU A 104 3.44 -17.09 -47.04
CA GLU A 104 3.86 -18.35 -47.68
C GLU A 104 3.00 -19.56 -47.26
N MET A 105 2.28 -19.50 -46.13
CA MET A 105 1.44 -20.63 -45.68
C MET A 105 0.02 -20.62 -46.30
N TYR A 106 -0.35 -19.59 -47.07
CA TYR A 106 -1.65 -19.51 -47.75
C TYR A 106 -1.55 -19.61 -49.28
N VAL A 107 -0.35 -19.80 -49.83
CA VAL A 107 -0.12 -20.04 -51.27
C VAL A 107 0.69 -21.33 -51.44
N GLY A 108 0.07 -22.45 -51.06
CA GLY A 108 0.58 -23.80 -51.29
C GLY A 108 -0.58 -24.75 -51.55
#